data_AF-A0A7S2DVR8-F1
#
_entry.id   AF-A0A7S2DVR8-F1
#
_cell.length_a   1.000
_cell.length_b   1.000
_cell.length_c   1.000
_cell.angle_alpha   90.00
_cell.angle_beta   90.00
_cell.angle_gamma   90.00
#
_symmetry.space_group_name_H-M   'P 1'
#
loop_
_entity.id
_entity.type
_entity.pdbx_description
1 polymer ?
#
loop_
_entity_poly.entity_id
_entity_poly.type
_entity_poly.pdbx_seq_one_letter_code
_entity_poly.pdbx_strand_id
1 'polypeptide(L)'
;FKKAFVGVSKDGTAGNTMLFMHLWEAVRKDGHWERHDWTIKADPDAVVLPFRIRWHLRKATGPTNYLVNCNKVPGNPDFPMIFGAFEAFSKPSLKIYFGGGDDSCRNELSWQTWGEDYFMHHCMKHLGIQEYDDFGILSDKRCKGADCLDGWAAAYHDFKDQTAWFTCWDQAIARR
;
A
#
# COMPACT_ATOMS: atom_id res chain seq x y z
N PHE A 1 19.91 5.87 -1.63
CA PHE A 1 19.09 4.65 -1.44
C PHE A 1 20.00 3.44 -1.24
N LYS A 2 19.77 2.63 -0.20
CA LYS A 2 20.58 1.44 0.11
C LYS A 2 19.90 0.19 -0.47
N LYS A 3 20.60 -0.59 -1.29
CA LYS A 3 20.08 -1.84 -1.85
C LYS A 3 20.01 -2.93 -0.76
N ALA A 4 19.14 -3.92 -0.97
CA ALA A 4 19.06 -5.14 -0.18
C ALA A 4 18.75 -6.33 -1.10
N PHE A 5 19.03 -7.55 -0.63
CA PHE A 5 18.66 -8.77 -1.34
C PHE A 5 17.14 -8.90 -1.40
N VAL A 6 16.64 -9.42 -2.53
CA VAL A 6 15.23 -9.75 -2.73
C VAL A 6 15.14 -11.26 -2.91
N GLY A 7 14.51 -11.93 -1.95
CA GLY A 7 14.31 -13.38 -1.94
C GLY A 7 12.89 -13.78 -2.34
N VAL A 8 12.47 -14.94 -1.84
CA VAL A 8 11.09 -15.43 -1.96
C VAL A 8 10.42 -15.34 -0.59
N SER A 9 9.22 -14.79 -0.54
CA SER A 9 8.41 -14.67 0.68
C SER A 9 7.64 -15.96 0.97
N LYS A 10 7.05 -16.06 2.18
CA LYS A 10 6.29 -17.23 2.64
C LYS A 10 5.07 -17.59 1.78
N ASP A 11 4.51 -16.61 1.07
CA ASP A 11 3.40 -16.74 0.14
C ASP A 11 3.85 -17.04 -1.31
N GLY A 12 5.15 -17.26 -1.53
CA GLY A 12 5.72 -17.60 -2.83
C GLY A 12 5.91 -16.41 -3.76
N THR A 13 5.86 -15.17 -3.23
CA THR A 13 6.08 -13.93 -3.98
C THR A 13 7.45 -13.32 -3.61
N ALA A 14 7.59 -12.00 -3.65
CA ALA A 14 8.87 -11.33 -3.42
C ALA A 14 9.15 -11.13 -1.92
N GLY A 15 10.23 -11.74 -1.41
CA GLY A 15 10.77 -11.46 -0.08
C GLY A 15 11.65 -10.22 -0.10
N ASN A 16 11.05 -9.04 -0.17
CA ASN A 16 11.68 -7.74 -0.44
C ASN A 16 11.61 -6.77 0.76
N THR A 17 11.12 -7.21 1.93
CA THR A 17 10.89 -6.35 3.12
C THR A 17 12.07 -5.44 3.47
N MET A 18 13.30 -5.97 3.52
CA MET A 18 14.48 -5.16 3.86
C MET A 18 14.77 -4.05 2.82
N LEU A 19 14.48 -4.31 1.54
CA LEU A 19 14.61 -3.30 0.48
C LEU A 19 13.64 -2.15 0.71
N PHE A 20 12.39 -2.47 1.06
CA PHE A 20 11.36 -1.47 1.33
C PHE A 20 11.56 -0.73 2.65
N MET A 21 12.16 -1.37 3.67
CA MET A 21 12.63 -0.65 4.85
C MET A 21 13.69 0.42 4.50
N HIS A 22 14.59 0.15 3.56
CA HIS A 22 15.53 1.18 3.07
C HIS A 22 14.83 2.25 2.20
N LEU A 23 13.75 1.90 1.50
CA LEU A 23 12.92 2.84 0.75
C LEU A 23 12.24 3.81 1.70
N TRP A 24 11.56 3.31 2.73
CA TRP A 24 10.87 4.16 3.71
C TRP A 24 11.83 5.05 4.49
N GLU A 25 13.03 4.56 4.80
CA GLU A 25 14.09 5.41 5.37
C GLU A 25 14.56 6.52 4.40
N ALA A 26 14.57 6.25 3.09
CA ALA A 26 14.86 7.28 2.11
C ALA A 26 13.72 8.31 2.00
N VAL A 27 12.46 7.87 2.05
CA VAL A 27 11.28 8.75 2.10
C VAL A 27 11.30 9.63 3.36
N ARG A 28 11.65 9.06 4.52
CA ARG A 28 11.79 9.80 5.78
C ARG A 28 12.81 10.93 5.64
N LYS A 29 13.99 10.63 5.08
CA LYS A 29 15.08 11.59 4.86
C LYS A 29 14.76 12.66 3.83
N ASP A 30 13.99 12.31 2.81
CA ASP A 30 13.53 13.26 1.78
C ASP A 30 12.53 14.29 2.35
N GLY A 31 11.71 13.91 3.33
CA GLY A 31 10.90 14.84 4.13
C GLY A 31 9.67 15.42 3.43
N HIS A 32 9.47 15.16 2.14
CA HIS A 32 8.29 15.65 1.40
C HIS A 32 6.95 15.13 1.99
N TRP A 33 6.97 13.95 2.61
CA TRP A 33 5.80 13.35 3.28
C TRP A 33 5.20 14.25 4.37
N GLU A 34 6.00 15.09 5.03
CA GLU A 34 5.54 15.97 6.12
C GLU A 34 4.56 17.05 5.63
N ARG A 35 4.64 17.41 4.36
CA ARG A 35 3.83 18.46 3.73
C ARG A 35 2.52 17.97 3.13
N HIS A 36 2.23 16.67 3.24
CA HIS A 36 1.04 16.04 2.69
C HIS A 36 0.25 15.36 3.81
N ASP A 37 -1.05 15.17 3.62
CA ASP A 37 -1.86 14.45 4.61
C ASP A 37 -1.72 12.93 4.48
N TRP A 38 -1.35 12.47 3.29
CA TRP A 38 -1.16 11.07 2.93
C TRP A 38 0.10 10.89 2.08
N THR A 39 0.77 9.76 2.27
CA THR A 39 1.82 9.26 1.37
C THR A 39 1.32 7.97 0.73
N ILE A 40 1.47 7.89 -0.59
CA ILE A 40 1.03 6.76 -1.40
C ILE A 40 2.26 6.02 -1.92
N LYS A 41 2.32 4.70 -1.72
CA LYS A 41 3.22 3.80 -2.46
C LYS A 41 2.39 3.06 -3.49
N ALA A 42 2.82 3.09 -4.74
CA ALA A 42 2.18 2.38 -5.82
C ALA A 42 3.22 1.65 -6.66
N ASP A 43 2.88 0.45 -7.12
CA ASP A 43 3.75 -0.30 -8.00
C ASP A 43 3.73 0.30 -9.42
N PRO A 44 4.83 0.18 -10.19
CA PRO A 44 4.93 0.79 -11.53
C PRO A 44 3.90 0.29 -12.55
N ASP A 45 3.31 -0.87 -12.31
CA ASP A 45 2.29 -1.51 -13.14
C ASP A 45 0.87 -1.36 -12.57
N ALA A 46 0.69 -0.49 -11.58
CA ALA A 46 -0.61 -0.01 -11.14
C ALA A 46 -0.97 1.29 -11.86
N VAL A 47 -2.22 1.39 -12.33
CA VAL A 47 -2.81 2.65 -12.81
C VAL A 47 -3.43 3.36 -11.61
N VAL A 48 -3.04 4.60 -11.33
CA VAL A 48 -3.53 5.36 -10.16
C VAL A 48 -4.16 6.69 -10.57
N LEU A 49 -5.30 7.04 -9.96
CA LEU A 49 -6.07 8.26 -10.22
C LEU A 49 -6.09 9.17 -8.98
N PRO A 50 -5.18 10.17 -8.88
CA PRO A 50 -5.03 11.00 -7.68
C PRO A 50 -6.32 11.68 -7.20
N PHE A 51 -7.19 12.09 -8.11
CA PHE A 51 -8.44 12.76 -7.76
C PHE A 51 -9.42 11.82 -7.03
N ARG A 52 -9.47 10.54 -7.41
CA ARG A 52 -10.28 9.53 -6.70
C ARG A 52 -9.65 9.14 -5.38
N ILE A 53 -8.33 8.99 -5.33
CA ILE A 53 -7.60 8.72 -4.06
C ILE A 53 -7.98 9.76 -3.00
N ARG A 54 -7.96 11.05 -3.36
CA ARG A 54 -8.38 12.14 -2.46
C ARG A 54 -9.82 12.01 -1.99
N TRP A 55 -10.72 11.55 -2.86
CA TRP A 55 -12.12 11.33 -2.52
C TRP A 55 -12.29 10.21 -1.50
N HIS A 56 -11.65 9.05 -1.74
CA HIS A 56 -11.69 7.89 -0.83
C HIS A 56 -11.11 8.23 0.55
N LEU A 57 -9.91 8.81 0.59
CA LEU A 57 -9.18 9.04 1.83
C LEU A 57 -9.68 10.26 2.64
N ARG A 58 -10.62 11.06 2.11
CA ARG A 58 -11.09 12.29 2.75
C ARG A 58 -11.63 12.05 4.15
N LYS A 59 -12.45 11.00 4.35
CA LYS A 59 -13.07 10.70 5.64
C LYS A 59 -12.07 10.16 6.68
N ALA A 60 -10.97 9.59 6.22
CA ALA A 60 -9.91 9.04 7.07
C ALA A 60 -8.78 10.05 7.35
N THR A 61 -8.87 11.27 6.82
CA THR A 61 -7.82 12.28 6.97
C THR A 61 -7.87 12.92 8.37
N GLY A 62 -6.71 13.04 9.02
CA GLY A 62 -6.55 13.69 10.33
C GLY A 62 -6.06 12.75 11.43
N PRO A 63 -6.73 11.62 11.68
CA PRO A 63 -6.27 10.59 12.63
C PRO A 63 -5.09 9.76 12.10
N THR A 64 -4.56 8.88 12.95
CA THR A 64 -3.56 7.85 12.63
C THR A 64 -4.23 6.67 11.91
N ASN A 65 -4.30 6.76 10.58
CA ASN A 65 -4.88 5.72 9.74
C ASN A 65 -3.88 5.17 8.72
N TYR A 66 -4.07 3.91 8.35
CA TYR A 66 -3.48 3.33 7.15
C TYR A 66 -4.54 2.55 6.38
N LEU A 67 -4.39 2.51 5.06
CA LEU A 67 -5.36 1.85 4.19
C LEU A 67 -5.23 0.33 4.25
N VAL A 68 -6.36 -0.35 4.40
CA VAL A 68 -6.52 -1.79 4.17
C VAL A 68 -7.45 -1.96 2.96
N ASN A 69 -6.92 -2.49 1.86
CA ASN A 69 -7.56 -2.39 0.53
C ASN A 69 -8.05 -3.75 -0.02
N CYS A 70 -7.78 -4.86 0.66
CA CYS A 70 -8.20 -6.17 0.20
C CYS A 70 -8.76 -7.04 1.32
N ASN A 71 -9.94 -7.61 1.07
CA ASN A 71 -10.55 -8.65 1.88
C ASN A 71 -11.01 -9.80 0.97
N LYS A 72 -10.04 -10.53 0.41
CA LYS A 72 -10.28 -11.61 -0.55
C LYS A 72 -10.97 -12.82 0.08
N VAL A 73 -10.59 -13.15 1.32
CA VAL A 73 -11.13 -14.30 2.06
C VAL A 73 -11.69 -13.82 3.41
N PRO A 74 -12.94 -13.36 3.46
CA PRO A 74 -13.55 -12.87 4.70
C PRO A 74 -13.51 -13.93 5.82
N GLY A 75 -13.09 -13.53 7.01
CA GLY A 75 -12.96 -14.41 8.17
C GLY A 75 -11.65 -15.22 8.24
N ASN A 76 -10.77 -15.09 7.24
CA ASN A 76 -9.42 -15.62 7.32
C ASN A 76 -8.52 -14.70 8.17
N PRO A 77 -7.65 -15.23 9.07
CA PRO A 77 -6.77 -14.41 9.91
C PRO A 77 -5.79 -13.48 9.18
N ASP A 78 -5.42 -13.80 7.94
CA ASP A 78 -4.56 -12.96 7.09
C ASP A 78 -5.35 -11.88 6.33
N PHE A 79 -6.68 -11.80 6.49
CA PHE A 79 -7.53 -10.78 5.88
C PHE A 79 -8.42 -10.07 6.91
N PRO A 80 -8.76 -8.79 6.70
CA PRO A 80 -8.35 -7.94 5.59
C PRO A 80 -6.87 -7.51 5.71
N MET A 81 -6.23 -7.19 4.58
CA MET A 81 -4.81 -6.81 4.55
C MET A 81 -4.52 -5.71 3.52
N ILE A 82 -3.32 -5.15 3.61
CA ILE A 82 -2.74 -4.31 2.56
C ILE A 82 -2.34 -5.22 1.39
N PHE A 83 -2.77 -4.87 0.18
CA PHE A 83 -2.16 -5.38 -1.05
C PHE A 83 -1.15 -4.35 -1.57
N GLY A 84 0.08 -4.81 -1.77
CA GLY A 84 1.25 -3.97 -2.04
C GLY A 84 1.17 -3.11 -3.30
N ALA A 85 0.30 -3.42 -4.26
CA ALA A 85 0.16 -2.63 -5.48
C ALA A 85 -0.21 -1.16 -5.22
N PHE A 86 -0.91 -0.91 -4.11
CA PHE A 86 -1.36 0.43 -3.72
C PHE A 86 -1.49 0.55 -2.19
N GLU A 87 -0.58 1.24 -1.54
CA GLU A 87 -0.57 1.45 -0.10
C GLU A 87 -0.74 2.94 0.21
N ALA A 88 -1.47 3.25 1.28
CA ALA A 88 -1.67 4.64 1.72
C ALA A 88 -1.52 4.77 3.23
N PHE A 89 -0.66 5.70 3.64
CA PHE A 89 -0.37 5.98 5.05
C PHE A 89 -0.60 7.45 5.36
N SER A 90 -1.37 7.73 6.40
CA SER A 90 -1.59 9.11 6.86
C SER A 90 -0.30 9.68 7.45
N LYS A 91 -0.13 11.01 7.37
CA LYS A 91 1.01 11.71 7.98
C LYS A 91 1.19 11.40 9.48
N PRO A 92 0.15 11.38 10.34
CA PRO A 92 0.29 10.98 11.74
C PRO A 92 0.81 9.54 11.90
N SER A 93 0.36 8.60 11.06
CA SER A 93 0.87 7.22 11.07
C SER A 93 2.35 7.14 10.71
N LEU A 94 2.77 7.89 9.69
CA LEU A 94 4.19 7.97 9.32
C LEU A 94 5.04 8.64 10.39
N LYS A 95 4.51 9.61 11.15
CA LYS A 95 5.23 10.17 12.32
C LYS A 95 5.51 9.11 13.38
N ILE A 96 4.56 8.22 13.65
CA ILE A 96 4.75 7.12 14.61
C ILE A 96 5.79 6.13 14.05
N TYR A 97 5.61 5.70 12.81
CA TYR A 97 6.52 4.76 12.16
C TYR A 97 7.96 5.29 12.12
N PHE A 98 8.17 6.52 11.65
CA PHE A 98 9.49 7.17 11.59
C PHE A 98 10.03 7.64 12.95
N GLY A 99 9.19 7.71 13.98
CA GLY A 99 9.55 8.09 15.34
C GLY A 99 10.14 6.95 16.18
N GLY A 100 10.62 5.87 15.55
CA GLY A 100 11.13 4.66 16.19
C GLY A 100 10.19 3.45 16.09
N GLY A 101 9.01 3.61 15.48
CA GLY A 101 8.10 2.49 15.23
C GLY A 101 8.68 1.45 14.28
N ASP A 102 9.43 1.88 13.26
CA ASP A 102 10.09 0.96 12.33
C ASP A 102 11.15 0.10 13.03
N ASP A 103 11.91 0.66 13.97
CA ASP A 103 12.87 -0.08 14.80
C ASP A 103 12.17 -1.11 15.70
N SER A 104 11.05 -0.75 16.34
CA SER A 104 10.25 -1.70 17.13
C SER A 104 9.79 -2.87 16.26
N CYS A 105 9.21 -2.59 15.08
CA CYS A 105 8.77 -3.63 14.15
C CYS A 105 9.92 -4.53 13.66
N ARG A 106 11.10 -3.96 13.38
CA ARG A 106 12.28 -4.74 12.94
C ARG A 106 12.76 -5.73 14.00
N ASN A 107 12.66 -5.36 15.27
CA ASN A 107 13.19 -6.13 16.39
C ASN A 107 12.17 -7.12 16.97
N GLU A 108 10.87 -6.81 16.87
CA GLU A 108 9.81 -7.55 17.54
C GLU A 108 8.99 -8.45 16.59
N LEU A 109 9.03 -8.20 15.28
CA LEU A 109 8.33 -9.01 14.28
C LEU A 109 9.28 -9.99 13.56
N SER A 110 8.79 -11.20 13.29
CA SER A 110 9.52 -12.23 12.53
C SER A 110 9.42 -12.03 11.01
N TRP A 111 9.84 -10.87 10.53
CA TRP A 111 9.57 -10.37 9.18
C TRP A 111 10.44 -10.95 8.06
N GLN A 112 11.50 -11.70 8.37
CA GLN A 112 12.53 -12.10 7.41
C GLN A 112 12.00 -12.96 6.25
N THR A 113 10.83 -13.58 6.41
CA THR A 113 10.16 -14.38 5.37
C THR A 113 8.95 -13.67 4.74
N TRP A 114 8.74 -12.39 5.02
CA TRP A 114 7.56 -11.65 4.58
C TRP A 114 7.84 -10.80 3.34
N GLY A 115 6.78 -10.59 2.54
CA GLY A 115 6.72 -9.48 1.59
C GLY A 115 6.57 -8.13 2.32
N GLU A 116 6.90 -7.04 1.64
CA GLU A 116 6.90 -5.70 2.22
C GLU A 116 5.53 -5.23 2.69
N ASP A 117 4.48 -5.58 1.96
CA ASP A 117 3.10 -5.17 2.24
C ASP A 117 2.57 -5.88 3.49
N TYR A 118 2.88 -7.17 3.61
CA TYR A 118 2.61 -7.97 4.80
C TYR A 118 3.38 -7.42 6.01
N PHE A 119 4.66 -7.06 5.85
CA PHE A 119 5.41 -6.39 6.89
C PHE A 119 4.78 -5.05 7.30
N MET A 120 4.41 -4.21 6.34
CA MET A 120 3.80 -2.92 6.63
C MET A 120 2.46 -3.07 7.34
N HIS A 121 1.61 -4.01 6.92
CA HIS A 121 0.34 -4.30 7.60
C HIS A 121 0.54 -4.69 9.06
N HIS A 122 1.40 -5.69 9.32
CA HIS A 122 1.67 -6.15 10.68
C HIS A 122 2.38 -5.11 11.53
N CYS A 123 3.26 -4.32 10.94
CA CYS A 123 3.91 -3.22 11.64
C CYS A 123 2.92 -2.12 12.06
N MET A 124 1.99 -1.72 11.18
CA MET A 124 0.97 -0.73 11.55
C MET A 124 0.09 -1.23 12.70
N LYS A 125 -0.28 -2.51 12.70
CA LYS A 125 -1.04 -3.14 13.80
C LYS A 125 -0.24 -3.19 15.09
N HIS A 126 1.02 -3.59 15.01
CA HIS A 126 1.96 -3.62 16.14
C HIS A 126 2.08 -2.24 16.80
N LEU A 127 2.10 -1.18 15.99
CA LEU A 127 2.16 0.21 16.45
C LEU A 127 0.80 0.77 16.91
N GLY A 128 -0.27 -0.04 16.91
CA GLY A 128 -1.61 0.38 17.31
C GLY A 128 -2.25 1.40 16.37
N ILE A 129 -1.80 1.48 15.12
CA ILE A 129 -2.34 2.41 14.11
C ILE A 129 -3.64 1.82 13.56
N GLN A 130 -4.66 2.67 13.45
CA GLN A 130 -6.01 2.25 13.07
C GLN A 130 -6.07 1.84 11.59
N GLU A 131 -6.69 0.68 11.35
CA GLU A 131 -7.04 0.20 10.01
C GLU A 131 -8.17 1.07 9.45
N TYR A 132 -7.99 1.56 8.22
CA TYR A 132 -9.04 2.17 7.42
C TYR A 132 -9.39 1.26 6.25
N ASP A 133 -10.48 0.53 6.40
CA ASP A 133 -10.97 -0.41 5.40
C ASP A 133 -11.62 0.33 4.22
N ASP A 134 -11.04 0.17 3.05
CA ASP A 134 -11.63 0.59 1.79
C ASP A 134 -11.32 -0.41 0.69
N PHE A 135 -12.11 -1.48 0.63
CA PHE A 135 -11.93 -2.56 -0.35
C PHE A 135 -12.39 -2.17 -1.77
N GLY A 136 -12.88 -0.94 -1.97
CA GLY A 136 -13.30 -0.43 -3.27
C GLY A 136 -12.29 0.52 -3.91
N ILE A 137 -11.27 0.98 -3.16
CA ILE A 137 -10.26 1.89 -3.70
C ILE A 137 -9.32 1.24 -4.73
N LEU A 138 -9.12 -0.08 -4.61
CA LEU A 138 -8.19 -0.85 -5.43
C LEU A 138 -8.92 -1.97 -6.19
N SER A 139 -8.83 -1.94 -7.51
CA SER A 139 -9.29 -2.98 -8.43
C SER A 139 -8.10 -3.88 -8.81
N ASP A 140 -7.89 -4.97 -8.08
CA ASP A 140 -6.68 -5.80 -8.15
C ASP A 140 -6.99 -7.25 -8.59
N LYS A 141 -6.31 -7.73 -9.65
CA LYS A 141 -6.46 -9.08 -10.22
C LYS A 141 -6.18 -10.22 -9.22
N ARG A 142 -5.27 -10.00 -8.27
CA ARG A 142 -4.92 -10.97 -7.23
C ARG A 142 -5.87 -10.90 -6.04
N CYS A 143 -6.54 -9.78 -5.81
CA CYS A 143 -7.56 -9.64 -4.76
C CYS A 143 -8.93 -10.14 -5.21
N LYS A 144 -9.65 -9.35 -6.05
CA LYS A 144 -11.04 -9.63 -6.49
C LYS A 144 -11.25 -9.53 -8.00
N GLY A 145 -10.21 -9.21 -8.77
CA GLY A 145 -10.31 -8.89 -10.20
C GLY A 145 -9.99 -7.41 -10.45
N ALA A 146 -9.56 -7.10 -11.67
CA ALA A 146 -9.33 -5.72 -12.11
C ALA A 146 -10.30 -5.36 -13.24
N ASP A 147 -11.03 -4.26 -13.06
CA ASP A 147 -11.94 -3.68 -14.04
C ASP A 147 -11.65 -2.18 -14.17
N CYS A 148 -10.99 -1.79 -15.26
CA CYS A 148 -10.64 -0.39 -15.52
C CYS A 148 -11.85 0.50 -15.85
N LEU A 149 -13.02 -0.09 -16.08
CA LEU A 149 -14.27 0.65 -16.26
C LEU A 149 -14.98 0.94 -14.93
N ASP A 150 -14.48 0.40 -13.82
CA ASP A 150 -14.98 0.73 -12.49
C ASP A 150 -14.72 2.22 -12.20
N GLY A 151 -15.80 3.01 -12.19
CA GLY A 151 -15.75 4.44 -11.91
C GLY A 151 -15.53 4.77 -10.42
N TRP A 152 -15.60 3.77 -9.54
CA TRP A 152 -15.36 3.93 -8.11
C TRP A 152 -13.88 3.84 -7.78
N ALA A 153 -13.21 2.76 -8.20
CA ALA A 153 -11.81 2.50 -7.86
C ALA A 153 -10.88 3.67 -8.21
N ALA A 154 -9.87 3.85 -7.37
CA ALA A 154 -8.83 4.87 -7.54
C ALA A 154 -7.50 4.30 -8.04
N ALA A 155 -7.31 2.98 -7.91
CA ALA A 155 -6.15 2.26 -8.40
C ALA A 155 -6.57 0.95 -9.07
N TYR A 156 -5.82 0.53 -10.09
CA TYR A 156 -6.06 -0.70 -10.85
C TYR A 156 -4.74 -1.45 -11.02
N HIS A 157 -4.74 -2.75 -10.76
CA HIS A 157 -3.52 -3.57 -10.81
C HIS A 157 -3.84 -5.03 -11.21
N ASP A 158 -3.02 -5.74 -11.97
CA ASP A 158 -1.73 -5.36 -12.55
C ASP A 158 -1.79 -5.12 -14.06
N PHE A 159 -0.86 -4.34 -14.62
CA PHE A 159 -0.71 -4.15 -16.06
C PHE A 159 0.76 -4.19 -16.45
N LYS A 160 1.29 -5.40 -16.63
CA LYS A 160 2.72 -5.66 -16.92
C LYS A 160 3.19 -5.17 -18.29
N ASP A 161 2.26 -4.91 -19.20
CA ASP A 161 2.53 -4.38 -20.54
C ASP A 161 2.11 -2.92 -20.64
N GLN A 162 2.90 -2.11 -21.37
CA GLN A 162 2.64 -0.67 -21.52
C GLN A 162 1.30 -0.40 -22.23
N THR A 163 0.98 -1.18 -23.27
CA THR A 163 -0.29 -1.02 -24.01
C THR A 163 -1.47 -1.33 -23.10
N ALA A 164 -1.37 -2.40 -22.31
CA ALA A 164 -2.39 -2.75 -21.33
C ALA A 164 -2.56 -1.67 -20.26
N TRP A 165 -1.46 -1.08 -19.78
CA TRP A 165 -1.49 0.01 -18.80
C TRP A 165 -2.18 1.25 -19.37
N PHE A 166 -1.80 1.71 -20.57
CA PHE A 166 -2.42 2.88 -21.20
C PHE A 166 -3.88 2.64 -21.58
N THR A 167 -4.23 1.43 -22.04
CA THR A 167 -5.63 1.07 -22.28
C THR A 167 -6.46 1.17 -21.01
N CYS A 168 -5.93 0.68 -19.88
CA CYS A 168 -6.61 0.79 -18.60
C CYS A 168 -6.74 2.25 -18.15
N TRP A 169 -5.67 3.04 -18.29
CA TRP A 169 -5.69 4.47 -18.01
C TRP A 169 -6.81 5.19 -18.78
N ASP A 170 -6.88 4.99 -20.10
CA ASP A 170 -7.88 5.62 -20.97
C ASP A 170 -9.32 5.25 -20.56
N GLN A 171 -9.54 3.98 -20.23
CA GLN A 171 -10.83 3.50 -19.71
C GLN A 171 -11.19 4.14 -18.37
N ALA A 172 -10.22 4.18 -17.45
CA ALA A 172 -10.44 4.66 -16.09
C ALA A 172 -10.73 6.16 -16.03
N ILE A 173 -10.09 6.98 -16.88
CA ILE A 173 -10.31 8.44 -16.91
C ILE A 173 -11.56 8.86 -17.70
N ALA A 174 -12.10 7.99 -18.56
CA ALA A 174 -13.27 8.30 -19.38
C ALA A 174 -14.57 8.43 -18.56
N ARG A 175 -14.62 7.84 -17.36
CA ARG A 175 -15.76 7.93 -16.44
C ARG A 175 -15.43 8.88 -15.29
N ARG A 176 -15.77 10.17 -15.45
CA ARG A 176 -15.63 11.18 -14.38
C ARG A 176 -16.84 11.20 -13.47
#